data_AF-A0A3D4B7K4-F1
#
_entry.id   AF-A0A3D4B7K4-F1
#
_cell.length_a   1.000
_cell.length_b   1.000
_cell.length_c   1.000
_cell.angle_alpha   90.00
_cell.angle_beta   90.00
_cell.angle_gamma   90.00
#
_symmetry.space_group_name_H-M   'P 1'
#
loop_
_entity.id
_entity.type
_entity.pdbx_description
1 polymer ?
#
loop_
_entity_poly.entity_id
_entity_poly.type
_entity_poly.pdbx_seq_one_letter_code
_entity_poly.pdbx_strand_id
1 'polypeptide(L)' 'PHRVALFITQHLILTVESRCIVHNMHEAYQQIATVRPGFGIFISGPSKTADIEQSLVTGAHGARSLTVFILDG' A
#
# COMPACT_ATOMS: atom_id res chain seq x y z
N PRO A 1 10.85 7.25 11.58
CA PRO A 1 9.75 6.83 12.48
C PRO A 1 8.50 6.30 11.73
N HIS A 2 7.95 7.04 10.77
CA HIS A 2 6.65 6.69 10.14
C HIS A 2 6.67 5.52 9.16
N ARG A 3 7.83 5.18 8.57
CA ARG A 3 7.92 4.09 7.56
C ARG A 3 7.51 2.72 8.10
N VAL A 4 7.76 2.48 9.38
CA VAL A 4 7.45 1.20 10.04
C VAL A 4 5.94 1.03 10.25
N ALA A 5 5.18 2.13 10.34
CA ALA A 5 3.73 2.09 10.57
C ALA A 5 2.98 1.29 9.50
N LEU A 6 3.49 1.29 8.26
CA LEU A 6 2.91 0.53 7.15
C LEU A 6 3.02 -0.99 7.33
N PHE A 7 3.86 -1.45 8.25
CA PHE A 7 4.17 -2.87 8.47
C PHE A 7 3.75 -3.39 9.84
N ILE A 8 3.78 -2.56 10.89
CA ILE A 8 3.56 -3.03 12.28
C ILE A 8 2.16 -2.76 12.83
N THR A 9 1.38 -1.87 12.19
CA THR A 9 0.04 -1.53 12.70
C THR A 9 -0.91 -2.70 12.50
N GLN A 10 -1.77 -3.00 13.47
CA GLN A 10 -2.82 -4.01 13.29
C GLN A 10 -3.93 -3.53 12.34
N HIS A 11 -4.26 -2.24 12.36
CA HIS A 11 -5.30 -1.64 11.53
C HIS A 11 -4.71 -0.42 10.83
N LEU A 12 -4.59 -0.50 9.50
CA LEU A 12 -4.06 0.59 8.68
C LEU A 12 -5.23 1.29 7.98
N ILE A 13 -5.27 2.62 8.12
CA ILE A 13 -6.20 3.49 7.40
C ILE A 13 -5.40 4.35 6.44
N LEU A 14 -5.76 4.32 5.16
CA LEU A 14 -5.18 5.16 4.11
C LEU A 14 -6.26 6.07 3.53
N THR A 15 -5.92 7.34 3.33
CA THR A 15 -6.75 8.30 2.59
C THR A 15 -6.09 8.56 1.24
N VAL A 16 -6.83 8.40 0.15
CA VAL A 16 -6.34 8.59 -1.21
C VAL A 16 -7.28 9.55 -1.92
N GLU A 17 -6.75 10.62 -2.50
CA GLU A 17 -7.54 11.50 -3.38
C GLU A 17 -7.89 10.76 -4.67
N SER A 18 -9.14 10.81 -5.11
CA SER A 18 -9.61 10.05 -6.29
C SER A 18 -8.82 10.39 -7.57
N ARG A 19 -8.41 11.66 -7.74
CA ARG A 19 -7.57 12.12 -8.85
C ARG A 19 -6.16 11.48 -8.92
N CYS A 20 -5.71 10.84 -7.84
CA CYS A 20 -4.41 10.17 -7.78
C CYS A 20 -4.49 8.68 -8.12
N ILE A 21 -5.68 8.15 -8.40
CA ILE A 21 -5.87 6.75 -8.80
C ILE A 21 -5.57 6.62 -10.29
N VAL A 22 -4.68 5.68 -10.63
CA VAL A 22 -4.23 5.41 -12.00
C VAL A 22 -4.51 3.96 -12.40
N HIS A 23 -4.54 3.70 -13.69
CA HIS A 23 -4.90 2.39 -14.21
C HIS A 23 -3.78 1.35 -14.06
N ASN A 24 -2.52 1.79 -14.12
CA ASN A 24 -1.38 0.89 -14.10
C ASN A 24 -0.13 1.49 -13.45
N MET A 25 0.85 0.63 -13.20
CA MET A 25 2.11 1.00 -12.56
C MET A 25 2.95 1.97 -13.39
N HIS A 26 2.88 1.92 -14.72
CA HIS A 26 3.64 2.86 -15.57
C HIS A 26 3.15 4.29 -15.36
N GLU A 27 1.83 4.49 -15.32
CA GLU A 27 1.21 5.78 -14.96
C GLU A 27 1.60 6.22 -13.53
N ALA A 28 1.62 5.28 -12.57
CA ALA A 28 2.03 5.58 -11.20
C ALA A 28 3.49 6.06 -11.12
N TYR A 29 4.40 5.41 -11.87
CA TYR A 29 5.81 5.81 -11.92
C TYR A 29 6.00 7.22 -12.48
N GLN A 30 5.19 7.65 -13.47
CA GLN A 30 5.25 9.03 -13.98
C GLN A 30 4.90 10.05 -12.89
N GLN A 31 3.95 9.73 -12.01
CA GLN A 31 3.59 10.60 -10.90
C GLN A 31 4.63 10.59 -9.77
N ILE A 32 5.14 9.40 -9.41
CA ILE A 32 6.10 9.22 -8.31
C ILE A 32 7.50 9.75 -8.67
N ALA A 33 7.93 9.68 -9.93
CA ALA A 33 9.25 10.15 -10.37
C ALA A 33 9.47 11.66 -10.13
N THR A 34 8.39 12.42 -9.98
CA THR A 34 8.41 13.86 -9.66
C THR A 34 8.60 14.10 -8.15
N VAL A 35 8.40 13.08 -7.32
CA VAL A 35 8.57 13.14 -5.86
C VAL A 35 10.05 12.98 -5.52
N ARG A 36 10.57 13.93 -4.73
CA ARG A 36 11.99 14.09 -4.35
C ARG A 36 12.72 12.76 -4.06
N PRO A 37 14.03 12.67 -4.34
CA PRO A 37 14.84 11.49 -4.00
C PRO A 37 14.63 11.07 -2.54
N GLY A 38 14.30 9.79 -2.35
CA GLY A 38 13.87 9.25 -1.06
C GLY A 38 13.50 7.77 -1.13
N PHE A 39 12.94 7.26 -0.03
CA PHE A 39 12.47 5.88 0.07
C PHE A 39 10.98 5.82 -0.27
N GLY A 40 10.62 4.93 -1.19
CA GLY A 40 9.24 4.59 -1.53
C GLY A 40 9.02 3.09 -1.46
N ILE A 41 7.79 2.67 -1.18
CA ILE A 41 7.36 1.27 -1.21
C ILE A 41 6.03 1.17 -1.93
N PHE A 42 5.81 0.07 -2.63
CA PHE A 42 4.50 -0.31 -3.11
C PHE A 42 3.85 -1.24 -2.10
N ILE A 43 2.61 -0.94 -1.73
CA ILE A 43 1.82 -1.75 -0.82
C ILE A 43 0.62 -2.26 -1.62
N SER A 44 0.54 -3.57 -1.77
CA SER A 44 -0.73 -4.22 -2.12
C SER A 44 -1.52 -4.45 -0.82
N GLY A 45 -2.85 -4.31 -0.90
CA GLY A 45 -3.72 -4.62 0.24
C GLY A 45 -3.55 -6.05 0.74
N PRO A 46 -4.19 -6.41 1.87
CA PRO A 46 -4.16 -7.78 2.38
C PRO A 46 -4.63 -8.75 1.28
N SER A 47 -3.70 -9.50 0.71
CA SER A 47 -3.92 -10.30 -0.49
C SER A 47 -4.04 -11.78 -0.15
N LYS A 48 -4.94 -12.47 -0.87
CA LYS A 48 -5.06 -13.94 -0.95
C LYS A 48 -3.88 -14.59 -1.70
N THR A 49 -2.69 -14.00 -1.76
CA THR A 49 -1.51 -14.69 -2.28
C THR A 49 -0.94 -15.72 -1.29
N ALA A 50 -1.37 -15.68 -0.02
CA ALA A 50 -1.22 -16.80 0.93
C ALA A 50 -2.05 -18.05 0.55
N ASP A 51 -3.10 -17.90 -0.27
CA ASP A 51 -3.96 -19.01 -0.71
C ASP A 51 -3.40 -19.72 -1.96
N ILE A 52 -2.47 -19.12 -2.71
CA ILE A 52 -1.87 -19.73 -3.92
C ILE A 52 -0.57 -20.50 -3.60
N GLU A 53 0.29 -19.95 -2.73
CA GLU A 53 1.64 -20.51 -2.51
C GLU A 53 1.77 -21.43 -1.28
N GLN A 54 0.69 -21.70 -0.53
CA GLN A 54 0.73 -22.49 0.72
C GLN A 54 1.87 -22.12 1.70
N SER A 55 2.35 -20.88 1.66
CA SER A 55 3.30 -20.37 2.64
C SER A 55 2.68 -19.15 3.30
N LEU A 56 1.93 -19.43 4.36
CA LEU A 56 1.60 -18.41 5.34
C LEU A 56 2.88 -18.12 6.13
N VAL A 57 3.67 -17.14 5.70
CA VAL A 57 4.80 -16.66 6.52
C VAL A 57 4.21 -15.82 7.64
N THR A 58 3.99 -16.46 8.79
CA THR A 58 3.55 -15.85 10.04
C THR A 58 4.61 -14.84 10.48
N GLY A 59 4.38 -13.55 10.21
CA GLY A 59 5.30 -12.44 10.51
C GLY A 59 5.67 -11.53 9.33
N ALA A 60 5.32 -11.90 8.09
CA ALA A 60 5.49 -11.05 6.91
C ALA A 60 4.18 -10.37 6.43
N HIS A 61 3.06 -10.67 7.09
CA HIS A 61 1.79 -10.02 6.82
C HIS A 61 1.81 -8.60 7.39
N GLY A 62 1.52 -7.62 6.54
CA GLY A 62 1.26 -6.23 6.95
C GLY A 62 0.01 -6.12 7.83
N ALA A 63 -0.64 -4.96 7.85
CA ALA A 63 -1.78 -4.74 8.74
C ALA A 63 -2.88 -5.82 8.61
N ARG A 64 -3.44 -6.26 9.76
CA ARG A 64 -4.53 -7.25 9.84
C ARG A 64 -5.77 -6.78 9.10
N SER A 65 -6.00 -5.47 9.07
CA SER A 65 -7.00 -4.85 8.23
C SER A 65 -6.44 -3.61 7.55
N LEU A 66 -6.92 -3.38 6.33
CA LEU A 66 -6.69 -2.15 5.58
C LEU A 66 -8.04 -1.53 5.25
N THR A 67 -8.22 -0.26 5.60
CA THR A 67 -9.34 0.57 5.15
C THR A 67 -8.81 1.70 4.30
N VAL A 68 -9.32 1.82 3.07
CA VAL A 68 -8.95 2.91 2.16
C VAL A 68 -10.15 3.83 2.01
N PHE A 69 -9.99 5.10 2.40
CA PHE A 69 -10.96 6.15 2.11
C PHE A 69 -10.55 6.85 0.83
N ILE A 70 -11.45 6.82 -0.16
CA ILE A 70 -11.31 7.63 -1.36
C ILE A 70 -11.94 8.98 -1.07
N LEU A 71 -11.15 10.03 -1.21
CA LEU A 71 -11.59 11.41 -1.01
C LEU A 71 -11.94 12.00 -2.37
N ASP A 72 -13.21 12.38 -2.51
CA ASP A 72 -13.72 13.17 -3.62
C ASP A 72 -13.85 14.63 -3.19
N GLY A 73 -13.42 15.54 -4.06
CA GLY A 73 -13.50 17.00 -3.90
C GLY A 73 -14.01 17.65 -5.16
#